data_AF-A0AAV5W3E3-F1
#
_entry.id   AF-A0AAV5W3E3-F1
#
_cell.length_a   1.000
_cell.length_b   1.000
_cell.length_c   1.000
_cell.angle_alpha   90.00
_cell.angle_beta   90.00
_cell.angle_gamma   90.00
#
_symmetry.space_group_name_H-M   'P 1'
#
loop_
_entity.id
_entity.type
_entity.pdbx_description
1 polymer ?
#
loop_
_entity_poly.entity_id
_entity_poly.type
_entity_poly.pdbx_seq_one_letter_code
_entity_poly.pdbx_strand_id
1 'polypeptide(L)'
;SIEGTNLAPRLILGAVCNPTTRKLEWMDGSPINYTYNHMDVNGVDCVQYDGCIALNEKMNRWDWYDITTSGYWTVICEAGPP
;
A
#
# COMPACT_ATOMS: atom_id res chain seq x y z
N SER A 1 -10.22 -27.39 -4.50
CA SER A 1 -10.27 -27.06 -3.07
C SER A 1 -8.97 -26.34 -2.75
N ILE A 2 -9.00 -25.03 -2.52
CA ILE A 2 -7.82 -24.32 -2.01
C ILE A 2 -8.06 -24.20 -0.51
N GLU A 3 -7.33 -25.01 0.25
CA GLU A 3 -7.40 -25.03 1.71
C GLU A 3 -6.75 -23.75 2.27
N GLY A 4 -7.51 -23.03 3.07
CA GLY A 4 -7.04 -22.48 4.34
C GLY A 4 -5.79 -21.62 4.35
N THR A 5 -5.80 -20.46 3.70
CA THR A 5 -5.04 -19.31 4.20
C THR A 5 -6.02 -18.24 4.63
N ASN A 6 -6.16 -18.04 5.94
CA ASN A 6 -6.97 -17.00 6.59
C ASN A 6 -6.31 -15.61 6.40
N LEU A 7 -5.95 -15.29 5.16
CA LEU A 7 -5.39 -14.01 4.76
C LEU A 7 -6.58 -13.06 4.61
N ALA A 8 -6.56 -11.99 5.41
CA ALA A 8 -7.49 -10.90 5.19
C ALA A 8 -7.36 -10.40 3.75
N PRO A 9 -8.47 -10.06 3.07
CA PRO A 9 -8.38 -9.37 1.80
C PRO A 9 -7.51 -8.11 1.98
N ARG A 10 -6.56 -7.95 1.07
CA ARG A 10 -5.67 -6.79 0.99
C ARG A 10 -6.06 -6.00 -0.24
N LEU A 11 -6.39 -4.73 -0.03
CA LEU A 11 -6.73 -3.80 -1.09
C LEU A 11 -5.54 -2.88 -1.32
N ILE A 12 -4.91 -3.01 -2.49
CA ILE A 12 -3.77 -2.16 -2.86
C ILE A 12 -4.28 -0.74 -3.08
N LEU A 13 -3.59 0.22 -2.44
CA LEU A 13 -3.82 1.64 -2.59
C LEU A 13 -2.80 2.25 -3.55
N GLY A 14 -3.05 3.47 -4.02
CA GLY A 14 -2.16 4.19 -4.92
C GLY A 14 -0.88 4.76 -4.28
N ALA A 15 -0.53 4.38 -3.04
CA ALA A 15 0.68 4.86 -2.38
C ALA A 15 1.87 3.97 -2.75
N VAL A 16 2.91 4.59 -3.31
CA VAL A 16 4.10 3.92 -3.85
C VAL A 16 5.37 4.52 -3.27
N CYS A 17 6.45 3.76 -3.34
CA CYS A 17 7.77 4.25 -2.97
C CYS A 17 8.41 5.07 -4.11
N ASN A 18 8.83 6.29 -3.79
CA ASN A 18 9.64 7.11 -4.69
C ASN A 18 11.13 6.95 -4.34
N PRO A 19 11.94 6.30 -5.20
CA PRO A 19 13.35 6.04 -4.89
C PRO A 19 14.22 7.31 -4.92
N THR A 20 13.75 8.38 -5.57
CA THR A 20 14.49 9.65 -5.66
C THR A 20 14.34 10.45 -4.36
N THR A 21 13.12 10.55 -3.84
CA THR A 21 12.83 11.31 -2.60
C THR A 21 13.00 10.46 -1.34
N ARG A 22 13.11 9.12 -1.51
CA ARG A 22 13.15 8.10 -0.45
C ARG A 22 11.90 8.09 0.43
N LYS A 23 10.77 8.58 -0.10
CA LYS A 23 9.51 8.71 0.64
C LYS A 23 8.40 7.91 -0.01
N LEU A 24 7.43 7.55 0.81
CA LEU A 24 6.13 7.09 0.33
C LEU A 24 5.34 8.28 -0.21
N GLU A 25 4.78 8.14 -1.41
CA GLU A 25 4.02 9.18 -2.10
C GLU A 25 2.78 8.58 -2.76
N TRP A 26 1.70 9.36 -2.88
CA TRP A 26 0.58 8.95 -3.72
C TRP A 26 0.96 9.06 -5.21
N MET A 27 0.53 8.10 -6.02
CA MET A 27 0.76 8.07 -7.47
C MET A 27 0.20 9.28 -8.23
N ASP A 28 -0.81 9.96 -7.66
CA ASP A 28 -1.42 11.16 -8.22
C ASP A 28 -0.66 12.47 -7.85
N GLY A 29 0.36 12.38 -6.99
CA GLY A 29 1.14 13.51 -6.50
C GLY A 29 0.48 14.29 -5.36
N SER A 30 -0.69 13.87 -4.88
CA SER A 30 -1.34 14.47 -3.72
C SER A 30 -0.49 14.29 -2.46
N PRO A 31 -0.49 15.24 -1.52
CA PRO A 31 0.25 15.10 -0.27
C PRO A 31 -0.34 14.00 0.62
N ILE A 32 0.51 13.13 1.18
CA ILE A 32 0.09 12.23 2.27
C ILE A 32 -0.05 13.06 3.55
N ASN A 33 -1.29 13.43 3.88
CA ASN A 33 -1.64 14.15 5.12
C ASN A 33 -2.45 13.29 6.10
N TYR A 34 -2.73 12.04 5.71
CA TYR A 34 -3.48 11.07 6.48
C TYR A 34 -2.81 9.71 6.39
N THR A 35 -2.72 9.04 7.54
CA THR A 35 -2.23 7.66 7.66
C THR A 35 -3.16 6.90 8.58
N TYR A 36 -3.54 5.70 8.20
CA TYR A 36 -4.47 4.92 9.00
C TYR A 36 -3.76 3.86 9.85
N ASN A 37 -3.74 4.12 11.17
CA ASN A 37 -3.25 3.25 12.24
C ASN A 37 -1.92 2.53 11.96
N HIS A 38 -0.87 2.91 12.72
CA HIS A 38 0.38 2.14 12.90
C HIS A 38 1.41 2.19 11.76
N MET A 39 1.14 2.87 10.64
CA MET A 39 2.17 3.13 9.62
C MET A 39 2.76 4.53 9.79
N ASP A 40 4.03 4.61 10.19
CA ASP A 40 4.80 5.84 10.12
C ASP A 40 5.33 6.02 8.69
N VAL A 41 4.54 6.68 7.85
CA VAL A 41 4.91 6.97 6.45
C VAL A 41 6.16 7.83 6.31
N ASN A 42 6.52 8.60 7.34
CA ASN A 42 7.72 9.43 7.34
C ASN A 42 8.98 8.62 7.68
N GLY A 43 8.81 7.49 8.35
CA GLY A 43 9.87 6.53 8.67
C GLY A 43 10.12 5.48 7.59
N VAL A 44 9.34 5.46 6.51
CA VAL A 44 9.53 4.53 5.39
C VAL A 44 10.76 4.97 4.57
N ASP A 45 11.77 4.11 4.51
CA ASP A 45 12.94 4.31 3.65
C ASP A 45 12.78 3.54 2.33
N CYS A 46 12.31 4.25 1.30
CA CYS A 46 11.95 3.70 -0.01
C CYS A 46 13.13 3.23 -0.90
N VAL A 47 14.27 2.90 -0.29
CA VAL A 47 15.44 2.33 -0.98
C VAL A 47 15.60 0.84 -0.68
N GLN A 48 14.91 0.35 0.35
CA GLN A 48 15.11 -1.01 0.86
C GLN A 48 13.96 -1.98 0.50
N TYR A 49 12.82 -1.47 0.02
CA TYR A 49 11.62 -2.26 -0.21
C TYR A 49 10.94 -1.92 -1.54
N ASP A 50 10.78 -2.94 -2.40
CA ASP A 50 9.90 -2.90 -3.57
C ASP A 50 8.49 -3.35 -3.16
N GLY A 51 7.66 -2.41 -2.73
CA GLY A 51 6.34 -2.71 -2.18
C GLY A 51 5.35 -1.58 -2.35
N CYS A 52 4.10 -1.88 -2.02
CA CYS A 52 2.98 -0.95 -2.04
C CYS A 52 2.28 -0.95 -0.68
N ILE A 53 1.45 0.08 -0.44
CA ILE A 53 0.56 0.07 0.72
C ILE A 53 -0.72 -0.68 0.39
N ALA A 54 -1.13 -1.55 1.31
CA ALA A 54 -2.42 -2.21 1.26
C ALA A 54 -3.26 -1.88 2.50
N LEU A 55 -4.58 -1.72 2.30
CA LEU A 55 -5.53 -1.75 3.40
C LEU A 55 -5.76 -3.22 3.81
N ASN A 56 -5.49 -3.52 5.07
CA ASN A 56 -5.84 -4.79 5.68
C ASN A 56 -7.22 -4.66 6.34
N GLU A 57 -8.26 -5.17 5.70
CA GLU A 57 -9.64 -4.98 6.16
C GLU A 57 -9.89 -5.61 7.55
N LYS A 58 -9.26 -6.75 7.83
CA LYS A 58 -9.44 -7.47 9.11
C LYS A 58 -8.82 -6.73 10.28
N MET A 59 -7.67 -6.10 10.05
CA MET A 59 -6.93 -5.37 11.08
C MET A 59 -7.23 -3.87 11.08
N ASN A 60 -7.96 -3.39 10.07
CA ASN A 60 -8.37 -2.01 9.92
C ASN A 60 -7.17 -1.04 10.08
N ARG A 61 -6.14 -1.27 9.24
CA ARG A 61 -4.87 -0.55 9.23
C ARG A 61 -4.21 -0.61 7.86
N TRP A 62 -3.30 0.32 7.59
CA TRP A 62 -2.40 0.21 6.45
C TRP A 62 -1.24 -0.72 6.79
N ASP A 63 -0.94 -1.65 5.89
CA ASP A 63 0.18 -2.56 6.00
C ASP A 63 1.07 -2.45 4.77
N TRP A 64 2.36 -2.67 4.99
CA TRP A 64 3.31 -2.84 3.90
C TRP A 64 3.01 -4.15 3.17
N TYR A 65 3.00 -4.10 1.84
CA TYR A 65 2.78 -5.27 1.03
C TYR A 65 3.84 -5.41 -0.06
N ASP A 66 4.58 -6.50 0.05
CA ASP A 66 5.63 -6.87 -0.89
C ASP A 66 5.01 -7.40 -2.18
N ILE A 67 5.21 -6.65 -3.27
CA ILE A 67 4.66 -6.97 -4.60
C ILE A 67 5.66 -7.72 -5.50
N THR A 68 6.83 -8.10 -4.96
CA THR A 68 7.84 -8.87 -5.71
C THR A 68 7.43 -10.31 -5.98
N THR A 69 6.39 -10.80 -5.29
CA THR A 69 5.81 -12.13 -5.52
C THR A 69 4.80 -12.09 -6.67
N SER A 70 4.84 -13.05 -7.58
CA SER A 70 3.85 -13.14 -8.67
C SER A 70 2.47 -13.51 -8.10
N GLY A 71 1.43 -12.73 -8.41
CA GLY A 71 0.09 -12.95 -7.86
C GLY A 71 -1.01 -12.10 -8.51
N TYR A 72 -2.24 -12.34 -8.06
CA TYR A 72 -3.39 -11.49 -8.39
C TYR A 72 -3.66 -10.53 -7.24
N TRP A 73 -3.95 -9.28 -7.59
CA TRP A 73 -4.16 -8.21 -6.62
C TRP A 73 -5.52 -7.58 -6.83
N THR A 74 -6.19 -7.24 -5.72
CA THR A 74 -7.33 -6.33 -5.74
C THR A 74 -6.81 -4.92 -5.51
N VAL A 75 -7.10 -4.02 -6.45
CA VAL A 75 -6.65 -2.61 -6.42
C VAL A 75 -7.87 -1.72 -6.30
N ILE A 76 -7.79 -0.67 -5.47
CA ILE A 76 -8.79 0.39 -5.43
C ILE A 76 -8.31 1.55 -6.30
N CYS A 77 -9.19 2.01 -7.19
CA CYS A 77 -8.95 3.17 -8.01
C CYS A 77 -9.77 4.36 -7.52
N GLU A 78 -9.16 5.53 -7.52
CA GLU A 78 -9.87 6.80 -7.43
C GLU A 78 -10.01 7.39 -8.82
N ALA A 79 -11.22 7.79 -9.19
CA ALA A 79 -11.44 8.65 -10.33
C ALA A 79 -11.53 10.08 -9.80
N GLY A 80 -10.54 10.91 -10.13
CA GLY A 80 -10.63 12.35 -9.86
C GLY A 80 -11.84 12.96 -10.56
N PRO A 81 -12.28 14.17 -10.16
CA PRO A 81 -13.24 14.91 -10.96
C PRO A 81 -12.71 15.09 -12.40
N PRO A 82 -13.59 15.11 -13.42
CA PRO A 82 -13.19 15.38 -14.80
C PRO A 82 -12.51 16.75 -14.96
#